data_AF-A0A950EYP9-F1
#
_entry.id   AF-A0A950EYP9-F1
#
_cell.length_a   1.000
_cell.length_b   1.000
_cell.length_c   1.000
_cell.angle_alpha   90.00
_cell.angle_beta   90.00
_cell.angle_gamma   90.00
#
_symmetry.space_group_name_H-M   'P 1'
#
loop_
_entity.id
_entity.type
_entity.pdbx_description
1 polymer ?
#
loop_
_entity_poly.entity_id
_entity_poly.type
_entity_poly.pdbx_seq_one_letter_code
_entity_poly.pdbx_strand_id
1 'polypeptide(L)'
;MSTMGGSRAGSSRGWGLCQGVAALVVGLGLATAVGTPTARGDTLDAALLKEAPAVLRYLKDHGYQNVGVLKFRIKKGAGPASDRVGPLNLNLASRLQIALVLANDNRAPLGIIRDADAVAATLPGANHLTRSGRQVLFRGRYPLAWGDESVEPDAFLTGVAVVSPDLKQMTVAIL
;
A
#
# COMPACT_ATOMS: atom_id res chain seq x y z
N MET A 1 -49.98 -14.26 -45.15
CA MET A 1 -50.19 -15.70 -44.90
C MET A 1 -49.43 -16.01 -43.62
N SER A 2 -50.11 -15.98 -42.46
CA SER A 2 -50.75 -17.16 -41.83
C SER A 2 -49.67 -18.09 -41.27
N THR A 3 -49.57 -18.43 -39.98
CA THR A 3 -50.57 -18.53 -38.89
C THR A 3 -49.86 -18.77 -37.55
N MET A 4 -50.54 -18.37 -36.46
CA MET A 4 -50.81 -19.08 -35.18
C MET A 4 -49.81 -20.14 -34.68
N GLY A 5 -49.56 -20.33 -33.38
CA GLY A 5 -50.30 -20.00 -32.17
C GLY A 5 -49.65 -20.77 -31.01
N GLY A 6 -49.70 -20.25 -29.78
CA GLY A 6 -50.56 -20.83 -28.74
C GLY A 6 -49.70 -21.25 -27.55
N SER A 7 -49.72 -20.51 -26.44
CA SER A 7 -50.52 -20.77 -25.23
C SER A 7 -50.25 -22.10 -24.52
N ARG A 8 -49.73 -22.00 -23.29
CA ARG A 8 -50.31 -22.50 -22.01
C ARG A 8 -49.32 -22.19 -20.88
N ALA A 9 -49.63 -21.31 -19.94
CA ALA A 9 -50.58 -21.46 -18.83
C ALA A 9 -50.11 -22.48 -17.78
N GLY A 10 -49.71 -21.94 -16.62
CA GLY A 10 -50.35 -22.32 -15.37
C GLY A 10 -49.56 -23.15 -14.37
N SER A 11 -49.88 -22.86 -13.11
CA SER A 11 -49.64 -23.63 -11.88
C SER A 11 -48.37 -23.28 -11.12
N SER A 12 -48.35 -23.07 -9.81
CA SER A 12 -49.37 -22.80 -8.79
C SER A 12 -48.62 -22.76 -7.44
N ARG A 13 -49.04 -21.85 -6.55
CA ARG A 13 -49.26 -22.08 -5.11
C ARG A 13 -48.11 -22.63 -4.26
N GLY A 14 -47.65 -21.80 -3.33
CA GLY A 14 -47.07 -22.23 -2.06
C GLY A 14 -47.34 -21.18 -0.99
N TRP A 15 -48.42 -21.37 -0.23
CA TRP A 15 -48.79 -20.62 0.98
C TRP A 15 -47.93 -21.04 2.18
N GLY A 16 -47.77 -20.12 3.14
CA GLY A 16 -47.23 -20.36 4.49
C GLY A 16 -46.77 -19.03 5.10
N LEU A 17 -47.66 -18.10 5.42
CA LEU A 17 -48.33 -17.93 6.73
C LEU A 17 -47.40 -18.01 7.95
N CYS A 18 -47.22 -16.82 8.54
CA CYS A 18 -47.13 -16.46 9.96
C CYS A 18 -46.90 -17.57 11.01
N GLN A 19 -45.86 -17.38 11.83
CA GLN A 19 -45.79 -17.56 13.31
C GLN A 19 -44.29 -17.69 13.69
N GLY A 20 -43.73 -17.10 14.75
CA GLY A 20 -44.26 -16.26 15.81
C GLY A 20 -43.07 -15.62 16.55
N VAL A 21 -43.35 -14.50 17.20
CA VAL A 21 -42.43 -13.76 18.05
C VAL A 21 -42.10 -14.59 19.29
N ALA A 22 -40.81 -14.78 19.59
CA ALA A 22 -40.35 -15.12 20.92
C ALA A 22 -39.13 -14.26 21.25
N ALA A 23 -39.43 -13.10 21.85
CA ALA A 23 -38.46 -12.28 22.54
C ALA A 23 -37.96 -13.04 23.76
N LEU A 24 -36.64 -13.24 23.86
CA LEU A 24 -35.99 -13.56 25.12
C LEU A 24 -35.08 -12.38 25.47
N VAL A 25 -35.61 -11.45 26.26
CA VAL A 25 -34.84 -10.42 26.96
C VAL A 25 -34.25 -11.09 28.20
N VAL A 26 -32.94 -11.31 28.20
CA VAL A 26 -32.17 -11.52 29.43
C VAL A 26 -31.25 -10.31 29.56
N GLY A 27 -31.68 -9.36 30.38
CA GLY A 27 -30.86 -8.21 30.74
C GLY A 27 -29.81 -8.59 31.76
N LEU A 28 -28.57 -8.21 31.51
CA LEU A 28 -27.58 -8.00 32.57
C LEU A 28 -26.47 -7.06 32.08
N GLY A 29 -26.42 -5.86 32.68
CA GLY A 29 -25.25 -4.99 32.70
C GLY A 29 -25.16 -3.91 31.62
N LEU A 30 -25.75 -2.74 31.90
CA LEU A 30 -25.19 -1.49 31.38
C LEU A 30 -23.83 -1.26 32.06
N ALA A 31 -22.76 -1.73 31.42
CA ALA A 31 -21.45 -1.14 31.59
C ALA A 31 -21.23 -0.21 30.40
N THR A 32 -21.59 1.06 30.55
CA THR A 32 -21.07 2.12 29.68
C THR A 32 -19.58 2.27 29.98
N ALA A 33 -18.77 1.33 29.51
CA ALA A 33 -17.38 1.59 29.26
C ALA A 33 -17.36 2.62 28.15
N VAL A 34 -17.34 3.90 28.54
CA VAL A 34 -16.81 4.97 27.70
C VAL A 34 -15.33 4.65 27.56
N GLY A 35 -15.02 3.63 26.75
CA GLY A 35 -13.72 3.50 26.16
C GLY A 35 -13.59 4.72 25.29
N THR A 36 -12.89 5.73 25.81
CA THR A 36 -12.30 6.72 24.91
C THR A 36 -11.58 5.90 23.85
N PRO A 37 -11.89 6.08 22.55
CA PRO A 37 -11.02 5.53 21.54
C PRO A 37 -9.68 6.21 21.80
N THR A 38 -8.77 5.49 22.45
CA THR A 38 -7.35 5.77 22.36
C THR A 38 -6.98 5.40 20.93
N ALA A 39 -7.43 6.23 20.00
CA ALA A 39 -6.79 6.41 18.72
C ALA A 39 -5.39 6.98 19.03
N ARG A 40 -4.52 6.13 19.57
CA ARG A 40 -3.10 6.29 19.39
C ARG A 40 -2.93 5.98 17.92
N GLY A 41 -3.17 7.00 17.08
CA GLY A 41 -2.85 6.92 15.68
C GLY A 41 -1.38 6.55 15.65
N ASP A 42 -1.08 5.31 15.26
CA ASP A 42 0.30 4.90 15.05
C ASP A 42 0.92 5.97 14.16
N THR A 43 2.08 6.50 14.60
CA THR A 43 2.78 7.47 13.77
C THR A 43 3.09 6.81 12.44
N LEU A 44 3.17 7.60 11.37
CA LEU A 44 3.49 7.08 10.04
C LEU A 44 4.71 6.14 10.05
N ASP A 45 5.75 6.48 10.82
CA ASP A 45 6.96 5.65 10.94
C ASP A 45 6.69 4.31 11.64
N ALA A 46 5.85 4.30 12.69
CA ALA A 46 5.44 3.07 13.36
C ALA A 46 4.60 2.18 12.42
N ALA A 47 3.71 2.79 11.63
CA ALA A 47 2.92 2.07 10.63
C ALA A 47 3.81 1.48 9.52
N LEU A 48 4.76 2.25 8.99
CA LEU A 48 5.72 1.77 7.98
C LEU A 48 6.58 0.63 8.53
N LEU A 49 7.09 0.74 9.76
CA LEU A 49 7.88 -0.29 10.41
C LEU A 49 7.07 -1.57 10.67
N LYS A 50 5.80 -1.43 11.04
CA LYS A 50 4.86 -2.55 11.23
C LYS A 50 4.60 -3.31 9.93
N GLU A 51 4.49 -2.61 8.80
CA GLU A 51 4.23 -3.21 7.48
C GLU A 51 5.50 -3.71 6.77
N ALA A 52 6.68 -3.18 7.12
CA ALA A 52 7.95 -3.53 6.47
C ALA A 52 8.24 -5.04 6.39
N PRO A 53 7.99 -5.88 7.42
CA PRO A 53 8.17 -7.32 7.31
C PRO A 53 7.29 -7.97 6.21
N ALA A 54 6.07 -7.48 6.00
CA ALA A 54 5.19 -7.99 4.95
C ALA A 54 5.72 -7.65 3.56
N VAL A 55 6.23 -6.42 3.38
CA VAL A 55 6.88 -5.98 2.13
C VAL A 55 8.14 -6.81 1.86
N LEU A 56 9.00 -7.01 2.86
CA LEU A 56 10.21 -7.83 2.71
C LEU A 56 9.89 -9.27 2.34
N ARG A 57 8.86 -9.87 2.97
CA ARG A 57 8.40 -11.22 2.61
C ARG A 57 7.93 -11.27 1.17
N TYR A 58 7.09 -10.32 0.75
CA TYR A 58 6.66 -10.24 -0.65
C TYR A 58 7.85 -10.17 -1.61
N LEU A 59 8.86 -9.34 -1.30
CA LEU A 59 10.04 -9.20 -2.16
C LEU A 59 10.86 -10.50 -2.24
N LYS A 60 11.06 -11.18 -1.11
CA LYS A 60 11.77 -12.46 -1.04
C LYS A 60 11.02 -13.57 -1.77
N ASP A 61 9.70 -13.66 -1.58
CA ASP A 61 8.84 -14.67 -2.22
C ASP A 61 8.85 -14.53 -3.75
N HIS A 62 9.10 -13.32 -4.27
CA HIS A 62 9.25 -13.03 -5.70
C HIS A 62 10.70 -13.12 -6.22
N GLY A 63 11.65 -13.48 -5.36
CA GLY A 63 13.04 -13.71 -5.75
C GLY A 63 13.87 -12.45 -5.98
N TYR A 64 13.41 -11.29 -5.52
CA TYR A 64 14.22 -10.07 -5.56
C TYR A 64 15.40 -10.16 -4.59
N GLN A 65 16.50 -9.51 -4.94
CA GLN A 65 17.76 -9.52 -4.19
C GLN A 65 18.18 -8.09 -3.81
N ASN A 66 18.04 -7.11 -4.71
CA ASN A 66 18.51 -5.75 -4.53
C ASN A 66 17.41 -4.73 -4.84
N VAL A 67 16.84 -4.14 -3.78
CA VAL A 67 15.63 -3.33 -3.87
C VAL A 67 15.89 -1.89 -3.42
N GLY A 68 15.52 -0.93 -4.26
CA GLY A 68 15.51 0.50 -3.91
C GLY A 68 14.12 1.04 -3.64
N VAL A 69 14.04 2.16 -2.94
CA VAL A 69 12.78 2.90 -2.73
C VAL A 69 12.89 4.25 -3.41
N LEU A 70 11.95 4.55 -4.31
CA LEU A 70 11.87 5.80 -5.05
C LEU A 70 10.77 6.69 -4.48
N LYS A 71 10.84 7.98 -4.81
CA LYS A 71 9.91 9.01 -4.35
C LYS A 71 8.47 8.63 -4.60
N PHE A 72 7.63 8.97 -3.63
CA PHE A 72 6.20 8.72 -3.67
C PHE A 72 5.48 9.82 -4.47
N ARG A 73 4.31 9.50 -5.01
CA ARG A 73 3.37 10.50 -5.51
C ARG A 73 2.42 10.89 -4.40
N ILE A 74 2.21 12.18 -4.18
CA ILE A 74 1.34 12.67 -3.12
C ILE A 74 0.06 13.23 -3.72
N LYS A 75 -1.07 12.78 -3.19
CA LYS A 75 -2.40 13.28 -3.49
C LYS A 75 -2.93 14.07 -2.30
N LYS A 76 -3.24 15.35 -2.48
CA LYS A 76 -3.84 16.21 -1.45
C LYS A 76 -5.33 16.40 -1.73
N GLY A 77 -6.20 15.89 -0.86
CA GLY A 77 -7.65 15.97 -1.04
C GLY A 77 -8.11 15.41 -2.40
N ALA A 78 -8.91 16.19 -3.13
CA ALA A 78 -9.43 15.80 -4.45
C ALA A 78 -8.48 16.08 -5.64
N GLY A 79 -7.31 16.68 -5.40
CA GLY A 79 -6.35 17.00 -6.46
C GLY A 79 -5.68 15.75 -7.08
N PRO A 80 -4.97 15.90 -8.22
CA PRO A 80 -4.21 14.80 -8.81
C PRO A 80 -2.98 14.44 -7.97
N ALA A 81 -2.52 13.19 -8.07
CA ALA A 81 -1.29 12.75 -7.43
C ALA A 81 -0.06 13.33 -8.16
N SER A 82 0.87 13.94 -7.41
CA SER A 82 2.05 14.62 -7.95
C SER A 82 3.33 14.13 -7.26
N ASP A 83 4.42 14.01 -8.01
CA ASP A 83 5.78 13.78 -7.49
C ASP A 83 6.58 15.09 -7.34
N ARG A 84 5.93 16.25 -7.52
CA ARG A 84 6.49 17.60 -7.35
C ARG A 84 5.85 18.29 -6.14
N VAL A 85 6.07 17.73 -4.96
CA VAL A 85 5.42 18.15 -3.71
C VAL A 85 6.42 18.56 -2.63
N GLY A 86 7.60 19.03 -3.05
CA GLY A 86 8.69 19.39 -2.15
C GLY A 86 9.26 18.15 -1.43
N PRO A 87 9.85 18.31 -0.24
CA PRO A 87 10.57 17.22 0.46
C PRO A 87 9.71 16.02 0.89
N LEU A 88 8.39 16.15 0.91
CA LEU A 88 7.49 15.16 1.51
C LEU A 88 7.57 13.79 0.82
N ASN A 89 7.65 13.75 -0.50
CA ASN A 89 7.71 12.50 -1.25
C ASN A 89 9.03 11.73 -1.07
N LEU A 90 10.15 12.46 -1.03
CA LEU A 90 11.47 11.90 -0.77
C LEU A 90 11.55 11.41 0.68
N ASN A 91 11.04 12.19 1.63
CA ASN A 91 11.01 11.80 3.04
C ASN A 91 10.21 10.50 3.26
N LEU A 92 9.11 10.29 2.53
CA LEU A 92 8.36 9.03 2.57
C LEU A 92 9.19 7.85 2.07
N ALA A 93 9.93 8.03 0.97
CA ALA A 93 10.83 7.01 0.45
C ALA A 93 11.93 6.68 1.47
N SER A 94 12.58 7.69 2.05
CA SER A 94 13.61 7.51 3.09
C SER A 94 13.06 6.78 4.33
N ARG A 95 11.86 7.14 4.81
CA ARG A 95 11.23 6.48 5.96
C ARG A 95 10.92 5.02 5.70
N LEU A 96 10.40 4.68 4.51
CA LEU A 96 10.17 3.30 4.12
C LEU A 96 11.49 2.53 3.96
N GLN A 97 12.51 3.12 3.32
CA GLN A 97 13.84 2.51 3.23
C GLN A 97 14.39 2.16 4.61
N ILE A 98 14.33 3.10 5.57
CA ILE A 98 14.78 2.86 6.95
C ILE A 98 13.96 1.73 7.60
N ALA A 99 12.64 1.75 7.45
CA ALA A 99 11.78 0.70 7.98
C ALA A 99 12.13 -0.69 7.42
N LEU A 100 12.42 -0.79 6.12
CA LEU A 100 12.86 -2.04 5.48
C LEU A 100 14.23 -2.49 5.99
N VAL A 101 15.19 -1.58 6.16
CA VAL A 101 16.50 -1.90 6.74
C VAL A 101 16.34 -2.45 8.15
N LEU A 102 15.54 -1.79 8.99
CA LEU A 102 15.33 -2.19 10.39
C LEU A 102 14.58 -3.53 10.52
N ALA A 103 13.66 -3.83 9.59
CA ALA A 103 12.89 -5.06 9.58
C ALA A 103 13.61 -6.24 8.90
N ASN A 104 14.77 -6.01 8.27
CA ASN A 104 15.48 -7.03 7.52
C ASN A 104 16.15 -8.06 8.44
N ASP A 105 16.14 -9.32 8.01
CA ASP A 105 16.83 -10.39 8.74
C ASP A 105 18.32 -10.40 8.38
N ASN A 106 19.17 -10.15 9.37
CA ASN A 106 20.62 -10.11 9.22
C ASN A 106 21.25 -11.44 8.79
N ARG A 107 20.55 -12.59 8.94
CA ARG A 107 21.08 -13.91 8.55
C ARG A 107 20.94 -14.19 7.07
N ALA A 108 19.93 -13.60 6.43
CA ALA A 108 19.63 -13.72 5.01
C ALA A 108 19.06 -12.39 4.51
N PRO A 109 19.89 -11.33 4.47
CA PRO A 109 19.41 -9.99 4.19
C PRO A 109 19.05 -9.85 2.72
N LEU A 110 17.90 -9.24 2.46
CA LEU A 110 17.62 -8.65 1.15
C LEU A 110 18.50 -7.41 0.99
N GLY A 111 19.18 -7.20 -0.13
CA GLY A 111 19.91 -5.96 -0.41
C GLY A 111 18.97 -4.76 -0.46
N ILE A 112 19.08 -3.83 0.49
CA ILE A 112 18.32 -2.57 0.47
C ILE A 112 19.24 -1.47 -0.03
N ILE A 113 18.85 -0.79 -1.10
CA ILE A 113 19.61 0.31 -1.69
C ILE A 113 19.44 1.58 -0.87
N ARG A 114 20.56 2.28 -0.63
CA ARG A 114 20.61 3.58 0.03
C ARG A 114 20.30 4.70 -0.96
N ASP A 115 19.35 5.56 -0.59
CA ASP A 115 19.06 6.83 -1.26
C ASP A 115 18.90 6.67 -2.78
N ALA A 116 18.08 5.70 -3.20
CA ALA A 116 17.88 5.37 -4.61
C ALA A 116 17.45 6.60 -5.44
N ASP A 117 16.64 7.49 -4.87
CA ASP A 117 16.27 8.76 -5.52
C ASP A 117 17.46 9.67 -5.81
N ALA A 118 18.45 9.73 -4.92
CA ALA A 118 19.62 10.59 -5.07
C ALA A 118 20.49 10.11 -6.25
N VAL A 119 20.72 8.80 -6.35
CA VAL A 119 21.42 8.20 -7.49
C VAL A 119 20.58 8.33 -8.76
N ALA A 120 19.27 8.05 -8.70
CA ALA A 120 18.38 8.20 -9.84
C ALA A 120 18.38 9.63 -10.41
N ALA A 121 18.51 10.65 -9.56
CA ALA A 121 18.57 12.04 -9.99
C ALA A 121 19.83 12.39 -10.79
N THR A 122 20.91 11.61 -10.67
CA THR A 122 22.15 11.83 -11.45
C THR A 122 22.15 11.09 -12.78
N LEU A 123 21.22 10.14 -12.98
CA LEU A 123 21.11 9.34 -14.20
C LEU A 123 20.35 10.12 -15.30
N PRO A 124 21.00 10.46 -16.44
CA PRO A 124 20.33 11.18 -17.51
C PRO A 124 19.14 10.39 -18.09
N GLY A 125 17.95 10.98 -18.04
CA GLY A 125 16.72 10.38 -18.56
C GLY A 125 16.00 9.42 -17.60
N ALA A 126 16.51 9.22 -16.38
CA ALA A 126 15.83 8.43 -15.37
C ALA A 126 14.50 9.05 -14.93
N ASN A 127 13.44 8.24 -14.95
CA ASN A 127 12.10 8.66 -14.54
C ASN A 127 11.21 7.45 -14.24
N HIS A 128 10.75 7.29 -13.00
CA HIS A 128 9.90 6.16 -12.61
C HIS A 128 8.49 6.19 -13.24
N LEU A 129 8.03 7.35 -13.71
CA LEU A 129 6.70 7.53 -14.30
C LEU A 129 6.63 7.06 -15.76
N THR A 130 7.74 7.09 -16.50
CA THR A 130 7.76 6.72 -17.93
C THR A 130 8.39 5.35 -18.13
N ARG A 131 7.97 4.63 -19.17
CA ARG A 131 8.53 3.30 -19.47
C ARG A 131 10.02 3.36 -19.79
N SER A 132 10.44 4.31 -20.64
CA SER A 132 11.84 4.50 -21.01
C SER A 132 12.68 4.95 -19.81
N GLY A 133 12.16 5.88 -19.00
CA GLY A 133 12.86 6.36 -17.81
C GLY A 133 13.03 5.27 -16.75
N ARG A 134 12.07 4.35 -16.60
CA ARG A 134 12.23 3.19 -15.72
C ARG A 134 13.38 2.29 -16.15
N GLN A 135 13.52 2.04 -17.44
CA GLN A 135 14.63 1.22 -17.95
C GLN A 135 16.00 1.83 -17.65
N VAL A 136 16.12 3.16 -17.57
CA VAL A 136 17.37 3.83 -17.20
C VAL A 136 17.72 3.59 -15.74
N LEU A 137 16.73 3.56 -14.83
CA LEU A 137 16.95 3.30 -13.40
C LEU A 137 17.64 1.95 -13.17
N PHE A 138 17.28 0.93 -13.93
CA PHE A 138 17.88 -0.41 -13.80
C PHE A 138 19.30 -0.55 -14.39
N ARG A 139 19.85 0.51 -15.00
CA ARG A 139 21.23 0.53 -15.53
C ARG A 139 22.21 1.17 -14.56
N GLY A 140 21.72 1.85 -13.52
CA GLY A 140 22.55 2.47 -12.50
C GLY A 140 23.13 1.42 -11.55
N ARG A 141 24.26 1.77 -10.92
CA ARG A 141 24.74 1.08 -9.72
C ARG A 141 24.45 1.92 -8.51
N TYR A 142 23.97 1.28 -7.46
CA TYR A 142 23.44 1.94 -6.29
C TYR A 142 24.12 1.41 -5.03
N PRO A 143 24.50 2.27 -4.09
CA PRO A 143 25.09 1.83 -2.84
C PRO A 143 24.06 1.05 -2.01
N LEU A 144 24.48 -0.03 -1.37
CA LEU A 144 23.67 -0.69 -0.35
C LEU A 144 23.55 0.21 0.89
N ALA A 145 22.49 -0.01 1.67
CA ALA A 145 22.23 0.70 2.93
C ALA A 145 23.32 0.44 3.99
N TRP A 146 24.06 -0.66 3.86
CA TRP A 146 25.18 -1.05 4.71
C TRP A 146 26.42 -1.36 3.87
N GLY A 147 27.59 -1.23 4.50
CA GLY A 147 28.87 -1.41 3.84
C GLY A 147 29.11 -0.42 2.71
N ASP A 148 30.08 -0.75 1.87
CA ASP A 148 30.59 0.10 0.78
C ASP A 148 30.29 -0.47 -0.61
N GLU A 149 29.57 -1.58 -0.68
CA GLU A 149 29.21 -2.21 -1.96
C GLU A 149 28.15 -1.41 -2.70
N SER A 150 28.27 -1.36 -4.03
CA SER A 150 27.25 -0.85 -4.93
C SER A 150 26.75 -1.95 -5.86
N VAL A 151 25.44 -2.11 -5.96
CA VAL A 151 24.77 -3.21 -6.67
C VAL A 151 23.91 -2.72 -7.82
N GLU A 152 23.57 -3.62 -8.73
CA GLU A 152 22.50 -3.38 -9.71
C GLU A 152 21.14 -3.70 -9.04
N PRO A 153 20.13 -2.84 -9.20
CA PRO A 153 18.80 -3.07 -8.66
C PRO A 153 18.07 -4.11 -9.50
N ASP A 154 17.24 -4.95 -8.86
CA ASP A 154 16.30 -5.84 -9.54
C ASP A 154 14.83 -5.44 -9.31
N ALA A 155 14.57 -4.61 -8.30
CA ALA A 155 13.29 -3.95 -8.09
C ALA A 155 13.44 -2.54 -7.54
N PHE A 156 12.41 -1.72 -7.81
CA PHE A 156 12.20 -0.46 -7.12
C PHE A 156 10.79 -0.43 -6.57
N LEU A 157 10.65 -0.12 -5.29
CA LEU A 157 9.40 0.24 -4.67
C LEU A 157 9.12 1.72 -4.91
N THR A 158 7.87 2.06 -5.15
CA THR A 158 7.38 3.44 -5.09
C THR A 158 5.98 3.42 -4.50
N GLY A 159 5.21 4.48 -4.65
CA GLY A 159 3.85 4.47 -4.14
C GLY A 159 3.09 5.76 -4.29
N VAL A 160 1.87 5.73 -3.76
CA VAL A 160 1.00 6.90 -3.67
C VAL A 160 0.65 7.12 -2.20
N ALA A 161 0.88 8.34 -1.70
CA ALA A 161 0.36 8.75 -0.40
C ALA A 161 -0.81 9.72 -0.59
N VAL A 162 -1.92 9.43 0.05
CA VAL A 162 -3.13 10.27 0.04
C VAL A 162 -3.24 10.96 1.40
N VAL A 163 -3.24 12.29 1.39
CA VAL A 163 -3.42 13.11 2.58
C VAL A 163 -4.88 13.57 2.64
N SER A 164 -5.53 13.32 3.78
CA SER A 164 -6.92 13.72 4.01
C SER A 164 -7.10 15.24 3.92
N PRO A 165 -8.31 15.74 3.56
CA PRO A 165 -8.57 17.17 3.47
C PRO A 165 -8.26 17.96 4.76
N ASP A 166 -8.46 17.34 5.92
CA ASP A 166 -8.17 17.92 7.24
C ASP A 166 -6.70 17.75 7.69
N LEU A 167 -5.86 17.12 6.85
CA LEU A 167 -4.43 16.85 7.06
C LEU A 167 -4.12 15.95 8.26
N LYS A 168 -5.13 15.30 8.86
CA LYS A 168 -4.95 14.47 10.06
C LYS A 168 -4.61 13.02 9.73
N GLN A 169 -4.85 12.57 8.51
CA GLN A 169 -4.62 11.19 8.10
C GLN A 169 -3.84 11.14 6.79
N MET A 170 -2.93 10.17 6.71
CA MET A 170 -2.21 9.82 5.51
C MET A 170 -2.36 8.33 5.25
N THR A 171 -2.80 7.96 4.06
CA THR A 171 -2.83 6.57 3.60
C THR A 171 -1.73 6.38 2.58
N VAL A 172 -0.88 5.36 2.76
CA VAL A 172 0.23 5.06 1.84
C VAL A 172 -0.04 3.72 1.17
N ALA A 173 0.00 3.70 -0.15
CA ALA A 173 -0.01 2.49 -0.96
C ALA A 173 1.38 2.31 -1.58
N ILE A 174 1.99 1.15 -1.37
CA ILE A 174 3.28 0.75 -1.95
C ILE A 174 3.02 0.00 -3.26
N LEU A 175 3.80 0.29 -4.29
CA LEU A 175 3.67 -0.19 -5.66
C LEU A 175 4.99 -0.75 -6.17
#